data_AF-A0A383C1H8-F1
#
_entry.id   AF-A0A383C1H8-F1
#
_cell.length_a   1.000
_cell.length_b   1.000
_cell.length_c   1.000
_cell.angle_alpha   90.00
_cell.angle_beta   90.00
_cell.angle_gamma   90.00
#
_symmetry.space_group_name_H-M   'P 1'
#
loop_
_entity.id
_entity.type
_entity.pdbx_description
1 polymer ?
#
loop_
_entity_poly.entity_id
_entity_poly.type
_entity_poly.pdbx_seq_one_letter_code
_entity_poly.pdbx_strand_id
1 'polypeptide(L)'
;EEISESVDLALALLVLQPDLALEFNSSEYEILLGRSQDNLLAQIALRISSDGLTNPGQIMSLFSDKHQQRQIRQAFDYKPILGASQLRDEFVGLIQQKLKQQQSETKKLRIEGLLNKNPSELTASERQLVRQSFPTPES
;
A
#
# COMPACT_ATOMS: atom_id res chain seq x y z
N GLU A 1 -12.53 -2.83 25.05
CA GLU A 1 -13.01 -2.32 23.74
C GLU A 1 -12.22 -3.04 22.67
N GLU A 2 -12.85 -3.96 21.94
CA GLU A 2 -12.25 -4.41 20.67
C GLU A 2 -12.34 -3.23 19.72
N ILE A 3 -11.19 -2.65 19.37
CA ILE A 3 -11.09 -1.76 18.24
C ILE A 3 -11.60 -2.58 17.06
N SER A 4 -12.78 -2.25 16.54
CA SER A 4 -13.21 -2.77 15.25
C SER A 4 -12.19 -2.26 14.24
N GLU A 5 -11.16 -3.06 13.94
CA GLU A 5 -10.26 -2.78 12.82
C GLU A 5 -11.16 -2.65 11.60
N SER A 6 -11.32 -1.42 11.12
CA SER A 6 -12.01 -1.18 9.86
C SER A 6 -11.24 -1.95 8.80
N VAL A 7 -11.91 -2.92 8.17
CA VAL A 7 -11.32 -3.72 7.10
C VAL A 7 -10.70 -2.79 6.06
N ASP A 8 -9.44 -3.03 5.69
CA ASP A 8 -8.81 -2.30 4.60
C ASP A 8 -9.63 -2.56 3.33
N LEU A 9 -10.23 -1.49 2.80
CA LEU A 9 -11.11 -1.59 1.65
C LEU A 9 -10.38 -2.12 0.42
N ALA A 10 -9.12 -1.75 0.20
CA ALA A 10 -8.35 -2.26 -0.94
C ALA A 10 -8.12 -3.78 -0.81
N LEU A 11 -7.91 -4.26 0.42
CA LEU A 11 -7.78 -5.68 0.72
C LEU A 11 -9.10 -6.41 0.47
N ALA A 12 -10.23 -5.85 0.92
CA ALA A 12 -11.55 -6.40 0.66
C ALA A 12 -11.84 -6.55 -0.83
N LEU A 13 -11.63 -5.48 -1.60
CA LEU A 13 -11.84 -5.49 -3.05
C LEU A 13 -10.94 -6.52 -3.74
N LEU A 14 -9.66 -6.60 -3.37
CA LEU A 14 -8.73 -7.57 -3.95
C LEU A 14 -9.12 -9.02 -3.65
N VAL A 15 -9.54 -9.31 -2.42
CA VAL A 15 -9.98 -10.66 -2.03
C VAL A 15 -11.25 -11.06 -2.79
N LEU A 16 -12.19 -10.13 -2.97
CA LEU A 16 -13.44 -10.36 -3.69
C LEU A 16 -13.23 -10.52 -5.21
N GLN A 17 -12.29 -9.77 -5.78
CA GLN A 17 -11.98 -9.78 -7.22
C GLN A 17 -10.46 -9.86 -7.44
N PRO A 18 -9.87 -11.07 -7.41
CA PRO A 18 -8.42 -11.26 -7.51
C PRO A 18 -7.79 -10.63 -8.76
N ASP A 19 -8.51 -10.61 -9.89
CA ASP A 19 -8.03 -10.01 -11.15
C ASP A 19 -7.65 -8.53 -11.02
N LEU A 20 -8.13 -7.83 -9.98
CA LEU A 20 -7.70 -6.47 -9.67
C LEU A 20 -6.19 -6.36 -9.40
N ALA A 21 -5.51 -7.45 -9.03
CA ALA A 21 -4.05 -7.50 -8.91
C ALA A 21 -3.33 -7.17 -10.22
N LEU A 22 -4.00 -7.32 -11.37
CA LEU A 22 -3.42 -7.08 -12.70
C LEU A 22 -3.51 -5.61 -13.13
N GLU A 23 -4.16 -4.76 -12.34
CA GLU A 23 -4.26 -3.31 -12.61
C GLU A 23 -2.93 -2.58 -12.40
N PHE A 24 -1.99 -3.17 -11.66
CA PHE A 24 -0.69 -2.60 -11.34
C PHE A 24 0.42 -3.63 -11.56
N ASN A 25 1.64 -3.13 -11.73
CA ASN A 25 2.82 -3.97 -11.87
C ASN A 25 3.28 -4.50 -10.50
N SER A 26 3.99 -5.63 -10.47
CA SER A 26 4.55 -6.20 -9.24
C SER A 26 5.42 -5.20 -8.47
N SER A 27 6.18 -4.36 -9.15
CA SER A 27 7.04 -3.34 -8.52
C SER A 27 6.25 -2.30 -7.72
N GLU A 28 4.99 -2.04 -8.06
CA GLU A 28 4.13 -1.12 -7.33
C GLU A 28 3.66 -1.76 -6.02
N TYR A 29 3.32 -3.06 -6.04
CA TYR A 29 3.01 -3.80 -4.82
C TYR A 29 4.25 -4.00 -3.92
N GLU A 30 5.44 -4.17 -4.50
CA GLU A 30 6.70 -4.24 -3.74
C GLU A 30 6.95 -2.97 -2.91
N ILE A 31 6.60 -1.78 -3.43
CA ILE A 31 6.70 -0.52 -2.69
C ILE A 31 5.81 -0.55 -1.43
N LEU A 32 4.64 -1.18 -1.51
CA LEU A 32 3.67 -1.27 -0.41
C LEU A 32 4.09 -2.25 0.70
N LEU A 33 4.94 -3.24 0.41
CA LEU A 33 5.49 -4.16 1.44
C LEU A 33 6.23 -3.41 2.56
N GLY A 34 6.74 -2.21 2.28
CA GLY A 34 7.42 -1.36 3.25
C GLY A 34 6.53 -0.78 4.36
N ARG A 35 5.20 -0.93 4.28
CA ARG A 35 4.25 -0.45 5.31
C ARG A 35 3.52 -1.63 5.95
N SER A 36 3.59 -1.73 7.27
CA SER A 36 2.99 -2.84 8.04
C SER A 36 1.50 -3.03 7.74
N GLN A 37 0.76 -1.93 7.59
CA GLN A 37 -0.68 -1.93 7.31
C GLN A 37 -1.03 -2.40 5.89
N ASP A 38 -0.15 -2.20 4.90
CA ASP A 38 -0.39 -2.53 3.49
C ASP A 38 0.26 -3.88 3.09
N ASN A 39 1.01 -4.49 4.02
CA ASN A 39 1.83 -5.66 3.75
C ASN A 39 1.00 -6.89 3.32
N LEU A 40 -0.13 -7.14 3.99
CA LEU A 40 -1.01 -8.26 3.63
C LEU A 40 -1.62 -8.09 2.23
N LEU A 41 -2.09 -6.88 1.92
CA LEU A 41 -2.61 -6.51 0.59
C LEU A 41 -1.55 -6.74 -0.49
N ALA A 42 -0.33 -6.24 -0.27
CA ALA A 42 0.78 -6.37 -1.21
C ALA A 42 1.20 -7.83 -1.42
N GLN A 43 1.30 -8.62 -0.35
CA GLN A 43 1.60 -10.05 -0.44
C GLN A 43 0.56 -10.80 -1.28
N ILE A 44 -0.73 -10.55 -1.04
CA ILE A 44 -1.80 -11.19 -1.81
C ILE A 44 -1.71 -10.80 -3.29
N ALA A 45 -1.57 -9.51 -3.60
CA ALA A 45 -1.49 -9.03 -4.98
C ALA A 45 -0.31 -9.66 -5.75
N LEU A 46 0.87 -9.69 -5.13
CA LEU A 46 2.06 -10.30 -5.72
C LEU A 46 1.86 -11.80 -6.00
N ARG A 47 1.21 -12.52 -5.08
CA ARG A 47 0.93 -13.96 -5.22
C ARG A 47 -0.14 -14.24 -6.27
N ILE A 48 -1.15 -13.38 -6.40
CA ILE A 48 -2.12 -13.48 -7.49
C ILE A 48 -1.40 -13.34 -8.84
N SER A 49 -0.56 -12.32 -8.98
CA SER A 49 0.17 -12.05 -10.23
C SER A 49 1.22 -13.12 -10.56
N SER A 50 1.84 -13.77 -9.56
CA SER A 50 2.84 -14.83 -9.79
C SER A 50 2.24 -16.22 -9.97
N ASP A 51 1.25 -16.58 -9.15
CA ASP A 51 0.75 -17.94 -9.03
C ASP A 51 -0.60 -18.13 -9.75
N GLY A 52 -1.18 -17.05 -10.31
CA GLY A 52 -2.44 -17.10 -11.05
C GLY A 52 -3.64 -17.43 -10.18
N LEU A 53 -3.70 -16.86 -8.97
CA LEU A 53 -4.77 -17.15 -8.02
C LEU A 53 -6.06 -16.45 -8.45
N THR A 54 -7.14 -17.21 -8.58
CA THR A 54 -8.39 -16.73 -9.19
C THR A 54 -9.56 -16.71 -8.24
N ASN A 55 -9.41 -17.23 -7.01
CA ASN A 55 -10.51 -17.25 -6.04
C ASN A 55 -10.07 -17.03 -4.57
N PRO A 56 -10.98 -16.54 -3.71
CA PRO A 56 -10.71 -16.30 -2.29
C PRO A 56 -10.22 -17.51 -1.50
N GLY A 57 -10.66 -18.72 -1.85
CA GLY A 57 -10.25 -19.95 -1.17
C GLY A 57 -8.76 -20.25 -1.35
N GLN A 58 -8.24 -20.03 -2.56
CA GLN A 58 -6.82 -20.11 -2.85
C GLN A 58 -6.03 -19.06 -2.07
N ILE A 59 -6.53 -17.82 -1.99
CA ILE A 59 -5.90 -16.75 -1.22
C ILE A 59 -5.80 -17.12 0.27
N MET A 60 -6.89 -17.62 0.87
CA MET A 60 -6.85 -18.05 2.28
C MET A 60 -5.83 -19.16 2.54
N SER A 61 -5.64 -20.08 1.59
CA SER A 61 -4.71 -21.21 1.75
C SER A 61 -3.22 -20.80 1.76
N LEU A 62 -2.90 -19.58 1.31
CA LEU A 62 -1.53 -19.06 1.31
C LEU A 62 -1.01 -18.71 2.70
N PHE A 63 -1.90 -18.37 3.63
CA PHE A 63 -1.52 -17.80 4.92
C PHE A 63 -1.80 -18.79 6.03
N SER A 64 -0.77 -19.14 6.80
CA SER A 64 -0.89 -19.99 8.00
C SER A 64 -1.07 -19.19 9.29
N ASP A 65 -0.78 -17.88 9.24
CA ASP A 65 -0.95 -16.99 10.38
C ASP A 65 -2.43 -16.70 10.65
N LYS A 66 -2.84 -16.87 11.91
CA LYS A 66 -4.25 -16.73 12.32
C LYS A 66 -4.77 -15.31 12.20
N HIS A 67 -3.91 -14.30 12.38
CA HIS A 67 -4.30 -12.91 12.29
C HIS A 67 -4.57 -12.52 10.83
N GLN A 68 -3.65 -12.87 9.92
CA GLN A 68 -3.83 -12.66 8.49
C GLN A 68 -5.06 -13.39 7.97
N GLN A 69 -5.28 -14.64 8.38
CA GLN A 69 -6.50 -15.38 8.03
C GLN A 69 -7.77 -14.69 8.53
N ARG A 70 -7.76 -14.08 9.73
CA ARG A 70 -8.91 -13.31 10.24
C ARG A 70 -9.18 -12.08 9.36
N GLN A 71 -8.14 -11.33 9.01
CA GLN A 71 -8.24 -10.16 8.15
C GLN A 71 -8.77 -10.52 6.75
N ILE A 72 -8.29 -11.61 6.15
CA ILE A 72 -8.79 -12.09 4.85
C ILE A 72 -10.26 -12.51 4.93
N ARG A 73 -10.69 -13.17 6.02
CA ARG A 73 -12.11 -13.51 6.22
C ARG A 73 -12.97 -12.26 6.33
N GLN A 74 -12.55 -11.28 7.12
CA GLN A 74 -13.27 -10.01 7.24
C GLN A 74 -13.33 -9.25 5.91
N ALA A 75 -12.25 -9.29 5.13
CA ALA A 75 -12.20 -8.76 3.76
C ALA A 75 -13.17 -9.47 2.81
N PHE A 76 -13.29 -10.80 2.92
CA PHE A 76 -14.23 -11.58 2.13
C PHE A 76 -15.70 -11.32 2.52
N ASP A 77 -15.97 -11.08 3.80
CA ASP A 77 -17.31 -10.78 4.32
C ASP A 77 -17.79 -9.36 3.96
N TYR A 78 -16.91 -8.53 3.37
CA TYR A 78 -17.26 -7.20 2.90
C TYR A 78 -18.33 -7.27 1.80
N LYS A 79 -19.38 -6.47 1.95
CA LYS A 79 -20.48 -6.38 1.00
C LYS A 79 -20.37 -5.07 0.23
N PRO A 80 -19.75 -5.05 -0.96
CA PRO A 80 -19.68 -3.84 -1.77
C PRO A 80 -21.09 -3.38 -2.15
N ILE A 81 -21.32 -2.07 -2.05
CA ILE A 81 -22.57 -1.43 -2.50
C ILE A 81 -22.49 -1.11 -4.00
N LEU A 82 -21.28 -0.92 -4.52
CA LEU A 82 -21.00 -0.54 -5.89
C LEU A 82 -20.98 -1.75 -6.84
N GLY A 83 -21.23 -1.51 -8.13
CA GLY A 83 -21.14 -2.53 -9.17
C GLY A 83 -19.68 -2.81 -9.60
N ALA A 84 -19.44 -3.95 -10.26
CA ALA A 84 -18.09 -4.43 -10.58
C ALA A 84 -17.17 -3.41 -11.29
N SER A 85 -17.68 -2.61 -12.22
CA SER A 85 -16.88 -1.57 -12.89
C SER A 85 -16.42 -0.47 -11.95
N GLN A 86 -17.27 -0.07 -11.00
CA GLN A 86 -16.98 0.96 -10.00
C GLN A 86 -16.00 0.44 -8.93
N LEU A 87 -16.04 -0.85 -8.61
CA LEU A 87 -15.09 -1.48 -7.69
C LEU A 87 -13.65 -1.46 -8.24
N ARG A 88 -13.49 -1.60 -9.57
CA ARG A 88 -12.18 -1.45 -10.21
C ARG A 88 -11.63 -0.03 -10.03
N ASP A 89 -12.41 0.99 -10.37
CA ASP A 89 -11.99 2.39 -10.25
C ASP A 89 -11.67 2.75 -8.78
N GLU A 90 -12.48 2.25 -7.85
CA GLU A 90 -12.26 2.40 -6.41
C GLU A 90 -10.95 1.75 -5.97
N PHE A 91 -10.70 0.50 -6.37
CA PHE A 91 -9.45 -0.19 -6.07
C PHE A 91 -8.24 0.57 -6.60
N VAL A 92 -8.28 1.00 -7.86
CA VAL A 92 -7.20 1.77 -8.50
C VAL A 92 -6.92 3.05 -7.71
N GLY A 93 -7.97 3.81 -7.33
CA GLY A 93 -7.83 5.01 -6.53
C GLY A 93 -7.19 4.75 -5.16
N LEU A 94 -7.59 3.68 -4.48
CA LEU A 94 -7.05 3.31 -3.17
C LEU A 94 -5.56 2.93 -3.25
N ILE A 95 -5.16 2.13 -4.25
CA ILE A 95 -3.75 1.75 -4.43
C ILE A 95 -2.89 2.97 -4.77
N GLN A 96 -3.35 3.83 -5.68
CA GLN A 96 -2.64 5.08 -6.01
C GLN A 96 -2.46 5.98 -4.79
N GLN A 97 -3.48 6.08 -3.94
CA GLN A 97 -3.39 6.82 -2.69
C GLN A 97 -2.34 6.21 -1.75
N LYS A 98 -2.34 4.88 -1.56
CA LYS A 98 -1.35 4.19 -0.72
C LYS A 98 0.08 4.40 -1.24
N LEU A 99 0.30 4.29 -2.55
CA LEU A 99 1.60 4.54 -3.18
C LEU A 99 2.07 5.98 -2.96
N LYS A 100 1.20 6.96 -3.16
CA LYS A 100 1.50 8.38 -2.93
C LYS A 100 1.86 8.65 -1.47
N GLN A 101 1.13 8.06 -0.53
CA GLN A 101 1.44 8.16 0.90
C GLN A 101 2.83 7.59 1.20
N GLN A 102 3.14 6.40 0.70
CA GLN A 102 4.43 5.75 0.92
C GLN A 102 5.61 6.57 0.37
N GLN A 103 5.45 7.13 -0.83
CA GLN A 103 6.44 8.03 -1.42
C GLN A 103 6.65 9.29 -0.56
N SER A 104 5.56 9.87 -0.04
CA SER A 104 5.62 11.03 0.85
C SER A 104 6.34 10.71 2.16
N GLU A 105 6.03 9.58 2.79
CA GLU A 105 6.67 9.10 4.02
C GLU A 105 8.17 8.85 3.81
N THR A 106 8.53 8.17 2.72
CA THR A 106 9.93 7.91 2.36
C THR A 106 10.69 9.20 2.11
N LYS A 107 10.08 10.17 1.40
CA LYS A 107 10.67 11.49 1.16
C LYS A 107 10.90 12.22 2.48
N LYS A 108 9.93 12.21 3.39
CA LYS A 108 10.03 12.84 4.71
C LYS A 108 11.17 12.25 5.53
N LEU A 109 11.23 10.93 5.66
CA LEU A 109 12.31 10.23 6.38
C LEU A 109 13.69 10.52 5.77
N ARG A 110 13.77 10.59 4.44
CA ARG A 110 15.00 10.97 3.74
C ARG A 110 15.42 12.39 4.11
N ILE A 111 14.51 13.36 4.10
CA ILE A 111 14.81 14.75 4.48
C ILE A 111 15.24 14.82 5.95
N GLU A 112 14.52 14.18 6.86
CA GLU A 112 14.88 14.12 8.28
C GLU A 112 16.29 13.55 8.50
N GLY A 113 16.63 12.47 7.79
CA GLY A 113 17.98 11.91 7.81
C GLY A 113 19.05 12.88 7.31
N LEU A 114 18.76 13.70 6.29
CA LEU A 114 19.68 14.73 5.81
C LEU A 114 19.83 15.89 6.80
N LEU A 115 18.77 16.27 7.51
CA LEU A 115 18.81 17.32 8.53
C LEU A 115 19.68 16.92 9.74
N ASN A 116 19.82 15.62 10.00
CA ASN A 116 20.67 15.10 11.07
C ASN A 116 22.16 14.97 10.67
N LYS A 117 22.52 15.12 9.40
CA LYS A 117 23.91 15.11 8.93
C LYS A 117 24.56 16.47 9.15
N ASN A 118 25.89 16.50 9.27
CA ASN A 118 26.61 17.77 9.27
C ASN A 118 26.43 18.47 7.91
N PRO A 119 26.17 19.78 7.85
CA PRO A 119 25.97 20.48 6.58
C PRO A 119 27.13 20.34 5.58
N SER A 120 28.37 20.17 6.08
CA SER A 120 29.57 19.94 5.28
C SER A 120 29.57 18.59 4.57
N GLU A 121 28.83 17.60 5.07
CA GLU A 121 28.75 16.24 4.53
C GLU A 121 27.63 16.09 3.48
N LEU A 122 26.77 17.11 3.35
CA LEU A 122 25.69 17.11 2.36
C LEU A 122 26.24 17.45 0.96
N THR A 123 25.98 16.56 0.01
CA THR A 123 26.21 16.79 -1.42
C THR A 123 25.33 17.92 -1.96
N ALA A 124 25.69 18.50 -3.11
CA ALA A 124 24.89 19.56 -3.74
C ALA A 124 23.44 19.14 -3.99
N SER A 125 23.21 17.90 -4.44
CA SER A 125 21.88 17.34 -4.68
C SER A 125 21.07 17.16 -3.39
N GLU A 126 21.69 16.72 -2.30
CA GLU A 126 21.04 16.60 -0.99
C GLU A 126 20.65 17.99 -0.43
N ARG A 127 21.53 18.99 -0.57
CA ARG A 127 21.23 20.38 -0.17
C ARG A 127 20.05 20.94 -0.96
N GLN A 128 20.00 20.69 -2.27
CA GLN A 128 18.88 21.12 -3.10
C GLN A 128 17.57 20.43 -2.68
N LEU A 129 17.62 19.13 -2.37
CA LEU A 129 16.45 18.38 -1.91
C LEU A 129 15.88 18.92 -0.59
N VAL A 130 16.75 19.27 0.36
CA VAL A 130 16.34 19.91 1.62
C VAL A 130 15.69 21.27 1.35
N ARG A 131 16.32 22.13 0.53
CA ARG A 131 15.76 23.46 0.18
C ARG A 131 14.38 23.39 -0.46
N GLN A 132 14.18 22.48 -1.41
CA GLN A 132 12.88 22.29 -2.07
C GLN A 132 11.79 21.81 -1.11
N SER A 133 12.17 21.23 0.04
CA SER A 133 11.24 20.72 1.04
C SER A 133 10.87 21.76 2.09
N PHE A 134 11.65 22.84 2.20
CA PHE A 134 11.39 24.01 3.04
C PHE A 134 11.46 25.28 2.17
N PRO A 135 10.44 25.54 1.34
CA PRO A 135 10.39 26.79 0.59
C PRO A 135 10.42 27.94 1.59
N THR A 136 11.45 28.78 1.47
CA THR A 136 11.52 30.02 2.25
C THR A 136 10.36 30.89 1.79
N PRO A 137 9.56 31.50 2.68
CA PRO A 137 8.63 32.53 2.25
C PRO A 137 9.48 33.65 1.62
N GLU A 138 9.38 33.80 0.30
CA GLU A 138 10.04 34.89 -0.40
C GLU A 138 9.55 36.23 0.19
N SER A 139 10.52 37.08 0.54
CA SER A 139 10.33 38.46 1.02
C SER A 139 10.07 39.41 -0.14
#